data_AF-A0A2P6VZ92-F1
#
_entry.id   AF-A0A2P6VZ92-F1
#
_cell.length_a   1.000
_cell.length_b   1.000
_cell.length_c   1.000
_cell.angle_alpha   90.00
_cell.angle_beta   90.00
_cell.angle_gamma   90.00
#
_symmetry.space_group_name_H-M   'P 1'
#
loop_
_entity.id
_entity.type
_entity.pdbx_description
1 polymer ?
#
loop_
_entity_poly.entity_id
_entity_poly.type
_entity_poly.pdbx_seq_one_letter_code
_entity_poly.pdbx_strand_id
1 'polypeptide(L)'
;MPVDVLWTTIGFVVGVAATAFAFEVAIRRVRNDERASLTKDWDLVEFASDEPPGIVTTSLEDVNVPHGSRVLVAPGAKLPSSMEQDCEIRIHEEAKGNFVVGSGRAIFCTGPVKAGTLALETVHPSLVSRLDRSFQSLWVQGQPYKKQVEPDEIARNEGAHVEVTGRVTEVLSSGEKALLDIETPDGTSGQGRVSVPAKLPIEEGTTYRFDGNVVEEGGRRVLKAEEVEEKPRQAATV
;
A
#
# COMPACT_ATOMS: atom_id res chain seq x y z
N MET A 1 -29.27 -44.80 45.97
CA MET A 1 -27.89 -44.26 46.08
C MET A 1 -27.11 -44.13 44.75
N PRO A 2 -27.51 -44.62 43.56
CA PRO A 2 -26.71 -44.39 42.34
C PRO A 2 -26.89 -42.98 41.73
N VAL A 3 -28.00 -42.31 42.06
CA VAL A 3 -28.35 -40.99 41.51
C VAL A 3 -27.45 -39.88 42.07
N ASP A 4 -27.05 -39.97 43.35
CA ASP A 4 -26.19 -38.96 43.99
C ASP A 4 -24.76 -38.93 43.42
N VAL A 5 -24.21 -40.11 43.08
CA VAL A 5 -22.87 -40.22 42.50
C VAL A 5 -22.82 -39.64 41.09
N LEU A 6 -23.90 -39.83 40.31
CA LEU A 6 -24.01 -39.29 38.96
C LEU A 6 -24.11 -37.76 38.99
N TRP A 7 -24.94 -37.19 39.86
CA TRP A 7 -25.06 -35.74 40.02
C TRP A 7 -23.77 -35.09 40.54
N THR A 8 -23.08 -35.75 41.47
CA THR A 8 -21.79 -35.28 41.99
C THR A 8 -20.73 -35.24 40.88
N THR A 9 -20.72 -36.26 40.01
CA THR A 9 -19.77 -36.34 38.89
C THR A 9 -20.05 -35.27 37.85
N ILE A 10 -21.32 -35.04 37.49
CA ILE A 10 -21.72 -33.98 36.56
C ILE A 10 -21.35 -32.60 37.12
N GLY A 11 -21.65 -32.35 38.41
CA GLY A 11 -21.29 -31.10 39.07
C GLY A 11 -19.78 -30.85 39.09
N PHE A 12 -18.99 -31.90 39.29
CA PHE A 12 -17.53 -31.81 39.23
C PHE A 12 -17.02 -31.45 37.84
N VAL A 13 -17.52 -32.11 36.78
CA VAL A 13 -17.12 -31.82 35.39
C VAL A 13 -17.48 -30.39 35.00
N VAL A 14 -18.69 -29.93 35.34
CA VAL A 14 -19.13 -28.55 35.06
C VAL A 14 -18.28 -27.55 35.86
N GLY A 15 -17.96 -27.84 37.13
CA GLY A 15 -17.12 -26.98 37.95
C GLY A 15 -15.69 -26.83 37.40
N VAL A 16 -15.10 -27.92 36.93
CA VAL A 16 -13.78 -27.92 36.28
C VAL A 16 -13.82 -27.12 34.97
N ALA A 17 -14.83 -27.33 34.13
CA ALA A 17 -15.00 -26.59 32.88
C ALA A 17 -15.19 -25.08 33.12
N ALA A 18 -16.02 -24.70 34.10
CA ALA A 18 -16.24 -23.31 34.46
C ALA A 18 -14.98 -22.65 35.02
N THR A 19 -14.20 -23.39 35.82
CA THR A 19 -12.94 -22.89 36.38
C THR A 19 -11.87 -22.73 35.29
N ALA A 20 -11.78 -23.67 34.35
CA ALA A 20 -10.88 -23.54 33.19
C ALA A 20 -11.25 -22.32 32.34
N PHE A 21 -12.54 -22.10 32.07
CA PHE A 21 -13.01 -20.93 31.33
C PHE A 21 -12.76 -19.62 32.09
N ALA A 22 -13.03 -19.58 33.40
CA ALA A 22 -12.76 -18.41 34.24
C ALA A 22 -11.26 -18.10 34.31
N PHE A 23 -10.41 -19.13 34.37
CA PHE A 23 -8.96 -19.00 34.37
C PHE A 23 -8.44 -18.48 33.02
N GLU A 24 -8.99 -18.97 31.91
CA GLU A 24 -8.65 -18.47 30.58
C GLU A 24 -9.05 -16.99 30.40
N VAL A 25 -10.24 -16.61 30.86
CA VAL A 25 -10.69 -15.20 30.85
C VAL A 25 -9.83 -14.33 31.76
N ALA A 26 -9.42 -14.83 32.92
CA ALA A 26 -8.53 -14.12 33.84
C ALA A 26 -7.13 -13.93 33.24
N ILE A 27 -6.55 -14.95 32.60
CA ILE A 27 -5.27 -14.86 31.91
C ILE A 27 -5.36 -13.89 30.73
N ARG A 28 -6.43 -13.91 29.94
CA ARG A 28 -6.65 -12.93 28.86
C ARG A 28 -6.69 -11.50 29.40
N ARG A 29 -7.27 -11.27 30.59
CA ARG A 29 -7.26 -9.96 31.26
C ARG A 29 -5.88 -9.55 31.78
N VAL A 30 -5.09 -10.46 32.32
CA VAL A 30 -3.73 -10.16 32.81
C VAL A 30 -2.76 -9.93 31.64
N ARG A 31 -2.94 -10.65 30.53
CA ARG A 31 -2.19 -10.38 29.28
C ARG A 31 -2.55 -9.02 28.68
N ASN A 32 -3.76 -8.51 28.93
CA ASN A 32 -4.15 -7.13 28.59
C ASN A 32 -3.52 -6.05 29.51
N ASP A 33 -2.90 -6.41 30.64
CA ASP A 33 -2.18 -5.45 31.50
C ASP A 33 -0.78 -5.12 30.94
N GLU A 34 -0.21 -5.97 30.09
CA GLU A 34 0.89 -5.59 29.22
C GLU A 34 0.34 -4.69 28.10
N ARG A 35 0.24 -3.39 28.40
CA ARG A 35 -0.23 -2.36 27.45
C ARG A 35 0.60 -2.30 26.17
N ALA A 36 1.78 -2.92 26.16
CA ALA A 36 2.56 -3.20 24.97
C ALA A 36 3.25 -4.56 25.11
N SER A 37 3.27 -5.34 24.04
CA SER A 37 3.93 -6.64 23.97
C SER A 37 4.78 -6.75 22.71
N LEU A 38 5.89 -7.46 22.79
CA LEU A 38 6.77 -7.73 21.66
C LEU A 38 6.33 -9.05 21.02
N THR A 39 5.98 -9.04 19.74
CA THR A 39 5.48 -10.22 19.03
C THR A 39 6.06 -10.32 17.63
N LYS A 40 6.10 -11.53 17.08
CA LYS A 40 6.29 -11.80 15.64
C LYS A 40 5.01 -12.32 14.99
N ASP A 41 4.05 -12.75 15.83
CA ASP A 41 2.77 -13.31 15.44
C ASP A 41 1.78 -12.14 15.38
N TRP A 42 1.73 -11.48 14.23
CA TRP A 42 0.77 -10.45 13.93
C TRP A 42 0.39 -10.49 12.45
N ASP A 43 -0.83 -10.08 12.14
CA ASP A 43 -1.36 -9.99 10.78
C ASP A 43 -2.20 -8.70 10.64
N LEU A 44 -2.10 -8.04 9.49
CA LEU A 44 -2.90 -6.87 9.16
C LEU A 44 -4.38 -7.22 9.04
N VAL A 45 -4.73 -8.45 8.66
CA VAL A 45 -6.12 -8.91 8.55
C VAL A 45 -6.87 -8.78 9.87
N GLU A 46 -6.19 -9.03 10.99
CA GLU A 46 -6.81 -8.88 12.30
C GLU A 46 -7.21 -7.41 12.62
N PHE A 47 -6.57 -6.42 11.98
CA PHE A 47 -6.92 -5.00 12.14
C PHE A 47 -8.22 -4.64 11.42
N ALA A 48 -8.64 -5.40 10.42
CA ALA A 48 -9.80 -5.10 9.58
C ALA A 48 -11.14 -5.54 10.19
N SER A 49 -11.18 -5.80 11.50
CA SER A 49 -12.38 -6.34 12.17
C SER A 49 -13.56 -5.37 12.12
N ASP A 50 -13.33 -4.06 12.26
CA ASP A 50 -14.38 -3.03 12.24
C ASP A 50 -14.12 -1.94 11.19
N GLU A 51 -12.88 -1.49 11.03
CA GLU A 51 -12.48 -0.47 10.05
C GLU A 51 -11.12 -0.82 9.41
N PRO A 52 -10.88 -0.47 8.14
CA PRO A 52 -9.61 -0.73 7.49
C PRO A 52 -8.47 0.06 8.15
N PRO A 53 -7.30 -0.55 8.38
CA PRO A 53 -6.20 0.09 9.10
C PRO A 53 -5.55 1.23 8.31
N GLY A 54 -4.95 2.15 9.07
CA GLY A 54 -3.94 3.08 8.57
C GLY A 54 -2.56 2.46 8.68
N ILE A 55 -1.80 2.48 7.60
CA ILE A 55 -0.45 1.90 7.52
C ILE A 55 0.53 2.99 7.10
N VAL A 56 1.63 3.13 7.84
CA VAL A 56 2.80 3.91 7.41
C VAL A 56 3.95 2.96 7.23
N THR A 57 4.60 3.00 6.07
CA THR A 57 5.72 2.10 5.80
C THR A 57 6.75 2.66 4.83
N THR A 58 8.00 2.24 5.03
CA THR A 58 9.09 2.45 4.07
C THR A 58 9.21 1.32 3.05
N SER A 59 8.71 0.12 3.37
CA SER A 59 8.73 -1.06 2.50
C SER A 59 7.69 -2.06 2.98
N LEU A 60 6.88 -2.57 2.05
CA LEU A 60 5.85 -3.55 2.33
C LEU A 60 6.13 -4.82 1.53
N GLU A 61 6.30 -5.93 2.24
CA GLU A 61 6.78 -7.19 1.66
C GLU A 61 5.98 -8.36 2.23
N ASP A 62 5.52 -9.26 1.37
CA ASP A 62 4.90 -10.55 1.75
C ASP A 62 3.86 -10.44 2.88
N VAL A 63 3.00 -9.42 2.84
CA VAL A 63 1.91 -9.23 3.81
C VAL A 63 0.59 -8.98 3.10
N ASN A 64 -0.48 -9.60 3.59
CA ASN A 64 -1.81 -9.42 3.06
C ASN A 64 -2.41 -8.14 3.63
N VAL A 65 -2.61 -7.12 2.80
CA VAL A 65 -3.20 -5.84 3.24
C VAL A 65 -4.71 -5.90 3.07
N PRO A 66 -5.50 -5.61 4.12
CA PRO A 66 -6.95 -5.62 4.01
C PRO A 66 -7.46 -4.62 2.97
N HIS A 67 -8.49 -5.00 2.22
CA HIS A 67 -9.13 -4.11 1.26
C HIS A 67 -9.64 -2.82 1.94
N GLY A 68 -9.48 -1.68 1.27
CA GLY A 68 -9.83 -0.36 1.77
C GLY A 68 -8.81 0.24 2.75
N SER A 69 -7.70 -0.45 3.02
CA SER A 69 -6.62 0.10 3.87
C SER A 69 -6.07 1.38 3.28
N ARG A 70 -5.70 2.31 4.16
CA ARG A 70 -5.06 3.58 3.79
C ARG A 70 -3.56 3.45 4.05
N VAL A 71 -2.76 3.49 3.00
CA VAL A 71 -1.34 3.14 3.04
C VAL A 71 -0.49 4.34 2.65
N LEU A 72 0.31 4.82 3.60
CA LEU A 72 1.23 5.91 3.42
C LEU A 72 2.65 5.36 3.25
N VAL A 73 3.27 5.64 2.11
CA VAL A 73 4.60 5.13 1.77
C VAL A 73 5.63 6.23 1.63
N ALA A 74 6.88 5.88 1.91
CA ALA A 74 8.02 6.70 1.54
C ALA A 74 8.19 6.77 0.00
N PRO A 75 8.74 7.86 -0.55
CA PRO A 75 9.12 7.92 -1.95
C PRO A 75 10.06 6.75 -2.33
N GLY A 76 9.75 6.06 -3.43
CA GLY A 76 10.55 4.91 -3.90
C GLY A 76 10.30 3.60 -3.15
N ALA A 77 9.30 3.53 -2.26
CA ALA A 77 8.90 2.27 -1.64
C ALA A 77 8.41 1.27 -2.69
N LYS A 78 8.81 0.01 -2.52
CA LYS A 78 8.29 -1.10 -3.33
C LYS A 78 6.95 -1.55 -2.77
N LEU A 79 5.95 -1.62 -3.63
CA LEU A 79 4.60 -2.06 -3.28
C LEU A 79 4.22 -3.30 -4.11
N PRO A 80 3.51 -4.27 -3.51
CA PRO A 80 2.91 -5.36 -4.27
C PRO A 80 1.85 -4.82 -5.23
N SER A 81 1.87 -5.28 -6.49
CA SER A 81 0.94 -4.84 -7.54
C SER A 81 -0.54 -5.05 -7.17
N SER A 82 -0.85 -6.03 -6.33
CA SER A 82 -2.22 -6.32 -5.88
C SER A 82 -2.80 -5.24 -4.96
N MET A 83 -1.96 -4.44 -4.29
CA MET A 83 -2.45 -3.40 -3.39
C MET A 83 -2.99 -2.16 -4.10
N GLU A 84 -2.52 -1.91 -5.33
CA GLU A 84 -2.86 -0.70 -6.10
C GLU A 84 -4.36 -0.63 -6.41
N GLN A 85 -5.04 -1.77 -6.51
CA GLN A 85 -6.47 -1.85 -6.83
C GLN A 85 -7.34 -1.88 -5.57
N ASP A 86 -6.80 -2.40 -4.46
CA ASP A 86 -7.57 -2.72 -3.25
C ASP A 86 -7.35 -1.72 -2.10
N CYS A 87 -6.37 -0.82 -2.20
CA CYS A 87 -6.00 0.12 -1.14
C CYS A 87 -5.91 1.56 -1.66
N GLU A 88 -6.19 2.54 -0.79
CA GLU A 88 -5.81 3.94 -1.08
C GLU A 88 -4.34 4.10 -0.68
N ILE A 89 -3.49 4.52 -1.63
CA ILE A 89 -2.05 4.64 -1.41
C ILE A 89 -1.62 6.10 -1.61
N ARG A 90 -0.86 6.63 -0.66
CA ARG A 90 -0.29 7.97 -0.71
C ARG A 90 1.21 7.95 -0.43
N ILE A 91 1.94 8.85 -1.07
CA ILE A 91 3.36 9.08 -0.87
C ILE A 91 3.56 10.31 0.03
N HIS A 92 4.46 10.20 1.00
CA HIS A 92 4.88 11.34 1.82
C HIS A 92 6.36 11.24 2.20
N GLU A 93 7.14 12.31 2.02
CA GLU A 93 8.60 12.30 2.27
C GLU A 93 8.98 12.01 3.73
N GLU A 94 8.10 12.39 4.67
CA GLU A 94 8.28 12.11 6.10
C GLU A 94 7.76 10.74 6.56
N ALA A 95 7.30 9.86 5.64
CA ALA A 95 6.87 8.50 5.94
C ALA A 95 8.06 7.57 6.29
N LYS A 96 8.76 7.85 7.39
CA LYS A 96 10.00 7.17 7.80
C LYS A 96 9.80 6.07 8.83
N GLY A 97 8.56 5.86 9.28
CA GLY A 97 8.20 4.83 10.25
C GLY A 97 7.61 3.59 9.59
N ASN A 98 7.58 2.48 10.34
CA ASN A 98 6.83 1.28 9.98
C ASN A 98 5.83 1.00 11.10
N PHE A 99 4.59 1.43 10.93
CA PHE A 99 3.55 1.18 11.91
C PHE A 99 2.17 1.03 11.29
N VAL A 100 1.30 0.35 12.02
CA VAL A 100 -0.09 0.07 11.67
C VAL A 100 -0.95 0.56 12.81
N VAL A 101 -2.05 1.24 12.50
CA VAL A 101 -3.01 1.74 13.49
C VAL A 101 -4.43 1.46 13.02
N GLY A 102 -5.26 0.94 13.92
CA GLY A 102 -6.64 0.59 13.62
C GLY A 102 -7.27 -0.23 14.73
N SER A 103 -8.60 -0.28 14.79
CA SER A 103 -9.35 -1.12 15.74
C SER A 103 -8.90 -0.98 17.21
N GLY A 104 -8.58 0.25 17.62
CA GLY A 104 -8.17 0.57 19.01
C GLY A 104 -6.78 0.09 19.42
N ARG A 105 -5.98 -0.43 18.48
CA ARG A 105 -4.62 -0.91 18.73
C ARG A 105 -3.63 -0.41 17.68
N ALA A 106 -2.35 -0.61 17.93
CA ALA A 106 -1.30 -0.28 16.99
C ALA A 106 -0.13 -1.25 17.04
N ILE A 107 0.60 -1.37 15.94
CA ILE A 107 1.83 -2.14 15.84
C ILE A 107 2.93 -1.25 15.31
N PHE A 108 4.09 -1.27 15.97
CA PHE A 108 5.33 -0.73 15.44
C PHE A 108 6.24 -1.86 14.97
N CYS A 109 6.51 -1.94 13.68
CA CYS A 109 7.44 -2.91 13.13
C CYS A 109 8.88 -2.40 13.29
N THR A 110 9.79 -3.27 13.73
CA THR A 110 11.22 -2.91 13.84
C THR A 110 11.94 -2.88 12.49
N GLY A 111 11.25 -3.24 11.41
CA GLY A 111 11.74 -3.31 10.04
C GLY A 111 10.59 -3.13 9.03
N PRO A 112 10.74 -3.61 7.78
CA PRO A 112 9.67 -3.61 6.79
C PRO A 112 8.38 -4.21 7.34
N VAL A 113 7.23 -3.70 6.87
CA VAL A 113 5.93 -4.26 7.23
C VAL A 113 5.78 -5.57 6.47
N LYS A 114 6.07 -6.67 7.18
CA LYS A 114 6.14 -8.04 6.66
C LYS A 114 5.75 -9.04 7.74
N ALA A 115 5.04 -10.10 7.36
CA ALA A 115 4.67 -11.17 8.28
C ALA A 115 5.91 -11.78 8.95
N GLY A 116 5.84 -12.01 10.27
CA GLY A 116 6.95 -12.56 11.06
C GLY A 116 8.05 -11.56 11.43
N THR A 117 7.98 -10.30 10.96
CA THR A 117 8.87 -9.23 11.44
C THR A 117 8.58 -8.95 12.92
N LEU A 118 9.62 -8.73 13.70
CA LEU A 118 9.47 -8.37 15.10
C LEU A 118 8.75 -7.02 15.22
N ALA A 119 7.75 -6.96 16.09
CA ALA A 119 6.95 -5.77 16.26
C ALA A 119 6.54 -5.57 17.71
N LEU A 120 6.31 -4.31 18.08
CA LEU A 120 5.71 -3.91 19.34
C LEU A 120 4.23 -3.66 19.11
N GLU A 121 3.38 -4.57 19.57
CA GLU A 121 1.94 -4.39 19.60
C GLU A 121 1.55 -3.61 20.86
N THR A 122 0.64 -2.64 20.73
CA THR A 122 0.16 -1.85 21.87
C THR A 122 -1.34 -1.56 21.76
N VAL A 123 -2.00 -1.61 22.91
CA VAL A 123 -3.38 -1.15 23.13
C VAL A 123 -3.41 0.10 24.02
N HIS A 124 -2.25 0.71 24.29
CA HIS A 124 -2.16 1.86 25.18
C HIS A 124 -2.84 3.07 24.54
N PRO A 125 -3.93 3.63 25.12
CA PRO A 125 -4.74 4.64 24.45
C PRO A 125 -3.96 5.86 23.98
N SER A 126 -3.01 6.34 24.81
CA SER A 126 -2.18 7.50 24.45
C SER A 126 -1.19 7.23 23.31
N LEU A 127 -0.68 6.01 23.15
CA LEU A 127 0.23 5.66 22.05
C LEU A 127 -0.56 5.48 20.76
N VAL A 128 -1.67 4.73 20.82
CA VAL A 128 -2.59 4.54 19.69
C VAL A 128 -3.08 5.91 19.17
N SER A 129 -3.54 6.79 20.06
CA SER A 129 -3.98 8.15 19.69
C SER A 129 -2.88 9.03 19.12
N ARG A 130 -1.62 8.82 19.53
CA ARG A 130 -0.47 9.57 18.97
C ARG A 130 -0.16 9.08 17.56
N LEU A 131 -0.14 7.76 17.36
CA LEU A 131 0.08 7.16 16.05
C LEU A 131 -1.01 7.49 15.06
N ASP A 132 -2.28 7.39 15.47
CA ASP A 132 -3.40 7.75 14.60
C ASP A 132 -3.31 9.22 14.15
N ARG A 133 -3.08 10.15 15.09
CA ARG A 133 -2.87 11.57 14.70
C ARG A 133 -1.67 11.77 13.77
N SER A 134 -0.57 11.06 14.01
CA SER A 134 0.60 11.09 13.13
C SER A 134 0.22 10.59 11.73
N PHE A 135 -0.50 9.47 11.64
CA PHE A 135 -0.99 8.91 10.39
C PHE A 135 -1.92 9.89 9.68
N GLN A 136 -2.96 10.41 10.34
CA GLN A 136 -3.91 11.35 9.72
C GLN A 136 -3.21 12.62 9.23
N SER A 137 -2.25 13.16 10.00
CA SER A 137 -1.49 14.34 9.60
C SER A 137 -0.70 14.11 8.32
N LEU A 138 0.02 12.99 8.25
CA LEU A 138 0.78 12.61 7.06
C LEU A 138 -0.15 12.28 5.88
N TRP A 139 -1.28 11.64 6.16
CA TRP A 139 -2.27 11.23 5.17
C TRP A 139 -2.86 12.42 4.42
N VAL A 140 -3.29 13.45 5.16
CA VAL A 140 -3.88 14.67 4.59
C VAL A 140 -2.87 15.42 3.71
N GLN A 141 -1.59 15.37 4.08
CA GLN A 141 -0.49 16.02 3.34
C GLN A 141 0.10 15.13 2.24
N GLY A 142 -0.23 13.84 2.24
CA GLY A 142 0.31 12.85 1.31
C GLY A 142 -0.23 13.07 -0.11
N GLN A 143 0.65 12.89 -1.09
CA GLN A 143 0.30 12.93 -2.49
C GLN A 143 -0.24 11.56 -2.93
N PRO A 144 -1.16 11.47 -3.89
CA PRO A 144 -1.55 10.19 -4.47
C PRO A 144 -0.34 9.39 -4.95
N TYR A 145 -0.33 8.08 -4.72
CA TYR A 145 0.73 7.21 -5.23
C TYR A 145 0.72 7.19 -6.76
N LYS A 146 1.88 7.50 -7.34
CA LYS A 146 2.13 7.45 -8.78
C LYS A 146 3.13 6.34 -9.04
N LYS A 147 2.71 5.30 -9.77
CA LYS A 147 3.59 4.19 -10.09
C LYS A 147 4.53 4.60 -11.23
N GLN A 148 5.83 4.67 -10.96
CA GLN A 148 6.81 4.85 -12.02
C GLN A 148 6.95 3.53 -12.77
N VAL A 149 6.74 3.55 -14.08
CA VAL A 149 6.88 2.38 -14.94
C VAL A 149 7.74 2.72 -16.16
N GLU A 150 8.42 1.70 -16.69
CA GLU A 150 9.13 1.84 -17.96
C GLU A 150 8.13 1.85 -19.13
N PRO A 151 8.48 2.42 -20.29
CA PRO A 151 7.59 2.49 -21.46
C PRO A 151 7.00 1.13 -21.88
N ASP A 152 7.77 0.05 -21.83
CA ASP A 152 7.31 -1.31 -22.18
C ASP A 152 6.38 -1.95 -21.15
N GLU A 153 6.34 -1.39 -19.94
CA GLU A 153 5.46 -1.83 -18.86
C GLU A 153 4.08 -1.17 -18.90
N ILE A 154 3.88 -0.10 -19.70
CA ILE A 154 2.56 0.58 -19.83
C ILE A 154 1.45 -0.43 -20.11
N ALA A 155 1.69 -1.35 -21.06
CA ALA A 155 0.69 -2.33 -21.47
C ALA A 155 0.34 -3.36 -20.39
N ARG A 156 1.09 -3.45 -19.29
CA ARG A 156 0.84 -4.39 -18.19
C ARG A 156 0.08 -3.76 -17.02
N ASN A 157 -0.06 -2.43 -17.01
CA ASN A 157 -0.59 -1.67 -15.88
C ASN A 157 -1.99 -1.10 -16.17
N GLU A 158 -2.87 -1.87 -16.81
CA GLU A 158 -4.23 -1.44 -17.16
C GLU A 158 -5.01 -0.96 -15.91
N GLY A 159 -5.65 0.21 -16.03
CA GLY A 159 -6.42 0.82 -14.95
C GLY A 159 -5.58 1.52 -13.88
N ALA A 160 -4.25 1.41 -13.93
CA ALA A 160 -3.37 2.10 -13.00
C ALA A 160 -3.08 3.54 -13.44
N HIS A 161 -2.82 4.40 -12.45
CA HIS A 161 -2.26 5.72 -12.66
C HIS A 161 -0.73 5.64 -12.57
N VAL A 162 -0.05 5.94 -13.68
CA VAL A 162 1.39 5.73 -13.84
C VAL A 162 2.11 7.00 -14.29
N GLU A 163 3.37 7.10 -13.90
CA GLU A 163 4.32 8.08 -14.40
C GLU A 163 5.35 7.35 -15.28
N VAL A 164 5.56 7.84 -16.51
CA VAL A 164 6.52 7.27 -17.46
C VAL A 164 7.43 8.37 -17.97
N THR A 165 8.74 8.12 -17.99
CA THR A 165 9.68 8.99 -18.70
C THR A 165 10.14 8.28 -19.98
N GLY A 166 9.95 8.93 -21.13
CA GLY A 166 10.29 8.33 -22.41
C GLY A 166 10.69 9.36 -23.46
N ARG A 167 11.55 8.95 -24.38
CA ARG A 167 11.89 9.70 -25.59
C ARG A 167 10.84 9.43 -26.65
N VAL A 168 10.25 10.47 -27.23
CA VAL A 168 9.29 10.35 -28.32
C VAL A 168 10.01 9.89 -29.58
N THR A 169 9.59 8.77 -30.15
CA THR A 169 10.15 8.22 -31.39
C THR A 169 9.28 8.51 -32.60
N GLU A 170 7.96 8.60 -32.41
CA GLU A 170 7.02 8.87 -33.49
C GLU A 170 5.78 9.61 -32.95
N VAL A 171 5.27 10.58 -33.71
CA VAL A 171 4.02 11.32 -33.40
C VAL A 171 2.93 10.99 -34.42
N LEU A 172 2.00 10.11 -34.03
CA LEU A 172 0.82 9.74 -34.81
C LEU A 172 -0.37 10.63 -34.45
N SER A 173 -0.58 11.69 -35.22
CA SER A 173 -1.72 12.61 -35.00
C SER A 173 -3.03 12.05 -35.55
N SER A 174 -4.09 12.04 -34.75
CA SER A 174 -5.43 11.61 -35.15
C SER A 174 -6.51 12.48 -34.51
N GLY A 175 -7.00 13.48 -35.25
CA GLY A 175 -8.09 14.35 -34.80
C GLY A 175 -7.69 15.22 -33.60
N GLU A 176 -8.38 15.05 -32.46
CA GLU A 176 -8.16 15.85 -31.25
C GLU A 176 -7.04 15.32 -30.34
N LYS A 177 -6.48 14.15 -30.65
CA LYS A 177 -5.41 13.51 -29.88
C LYS A 177 -4.21 13.19 -30.76
N ALA A 178 -3.03 13.16 -30.14
CA ALA A 178 -1.83 12.56 -30.71
C ALA A 178 -1.49 11.28 -29.94
N LEU A 179 -1.14 10.23 -30.67
CA LEU A 179 -0.54 9.02 -30.13
C LEU A 179 0.97 9.12 -30.33
N LEU A 180 1.71 8.97 -29.25
CA LEU A 180 3.15 9.04 -29.22
C LEU A 180 3.67 7.63 -29.01
N ASP A 181 4.55 7.17 -29.90
CA ASP A 181 5.40 6.05 -29.55
C ASP A 181 6.61 6.60 -28.79
N ILE A 182 6.93 5.95 -27.68
CA ILE A 182 8.00 6.35 -26.78
C ILE A 182 8.88 5.15 -26.48
N GLU A 183 10.15 5.42 -26.19
CA GLU A 183 11.12 4.43 -25.73
C GLU A 183 11.85 4.96 -24.50
N THR A 184 12.63 4.12 -23.82
CA THR A 184 13.43 4.62 -22.70
C THR A 184 14.45 5.66 -23.17
N PRO A 185 14.78 6.67 -22.36
CA PRO A 185 15.70 7.74 -22.77
C PRO A 185 17.09 7.25 -23.23
N ASP A 186 17.52 6.10 -22.74
CA ASP A 186 18.78 5.44 -23.08
C ASP A 186 18.68 4.46 -24.27
N GLY A 187 17.47 4.22 -24.78
CA GLY A 187 17.19 3.28 -25.87
C GLY A 187 17.41 1.81 -25.54
N THR A 188 17.56 1.45 -24.25
CA THR A 188 17.88 0.07 -23.83
C THR A 188 16.64 -0.80 -23.58
N SER A 189 15.51 -0.18 -23.25
CA SER A 189 14.26 -0.85 -22.87
C SER A 189 13.14 -0.55 -23.86
N GLY A 190 12.11 -1.40 -23.84
CA GLY A 190 11.15 -1.52 -24.93
C GLY A 190 10.26 -0.30 -25.17
N GLN A 191 9.37 -0.41 -26.15
CA GLN A 191 8.52 0.70 -26.60
C GLN A 191 7.19 0.74 -25.83
N GLY A 192 6.75 1.95 -25.54
CA GLY A 192 5.45 2.27 -24.96
C GLY A 192 4.65 3.20 -25.85
N ARG A 193 3.37 3.38 -25.52
CA ARG A 193 2.49 4.30 -26.26
C ARG A 193 1.74 5.22 -25.31
N VAL A 194 1.75 6.51 -25.62
CA VAL A 194 1.10 7.57 -24.84
C VAL A 194 0.08 8.30 -25.71
N SER A 195 -1.09 8.61 -25.18
CA SER A 195 -2.07 9.48 -25.80
C SER A 195 -2.05 10.84 -25.12
N VAL A 196 -1.88 11.90 -25.90
CA VAL A 196 -1.85 13.29 -25.44
C VAL A 196 -2.84 14.15 -26.23
N PRO A 197 -3.32 15.28 -25.71
CA PRO A 197 -4.04 16.28 -26.51
C PRO A 197 -3.20 16.76 -27.72
N ALA A 198 -3.79 16.78 -28.93
CA ALA A 198 -3.07 17.13 -30.17
C ALA A 198 -2.52 18.58 -30.20
N LYS A 199 -2.96 19.44 -29.27
CA LYS A 199 -2.52 20.83 -29.17
C LYS A 199 -1.20 21.00 -28.40
N LEU A 200 -0.69 19.95 -27.75
CA LEU A 200 0.56 20.02 -27.02
C LEU A 200 1.74 20.01 -28.02
N PRO A 201 2.73 20.91 -27.85
CA PRO A 201 3.91 20.97 -28.71
C PRO A 201 4.87 19.84 -28.34
N ILE A 202 4.59 18.64 -28.83
CA ILE A 202 5.45 17.47 -28.65
C ILE A 202 6.37 17.32 -29.85
N GLU A 203 7.67 17.18 -29.60
CA GLU A 203 8.69 17.01 -30.62
C GLU A 203 9.29 15.60 -30.60
N GLU A 204 9.47 15.00 -31.77
CA GLU A 204 10.19 13.73 -31.92
C GLU A 204 11.66 13.89 -31.50
N GLY A 205 12.19 12.88 -30.83
CA GLY A 205 13.54 12.86 -30.28
C GLY A 205 13.69 13.54 -28.92
N THR A 206 12.65 14.21 -28.41
CA THR A 206 12.64 14.88 -27.11
C THR A 206 12.14 13.94 -26.01
N THR A 207 12.71 14.05 -24.82
CA THR A 207 12.33 13.26 -23.65
C THR A 207 11.30 14.00 -22.83
N TYR A 208 10.19 13.34 -22.55
CA TYR A 208 9.12 13.87 -21.72
C TYR A 208 8.83 12.92 -20.55
N ARG A 209 8.29 13.51 -19.50
CA ARG A 209 7.62 12.81 -18.40
C ARG A 209 6.12 12.92 -18.62
N PHE A 210 5.47 11.78 -18.67
CA PHE A 210 4.03 11.63 -18.86
C PHE A 210 3.41 11.07 -17.59
N ASP A 211 2.31 11.67 -17.17
CA ASP A 211 1.57 11.27 -15.98
C ASP A 211 0.10 11.10 -16.35
N GLY A 212 -0.49 9.95 -16.01
CA GLY A 212 -1.88 9.70 -16.33
C GLY A 212 -2.31 8.25 -16.14
N ASN A 213 -3.47 7.91 -16.72
CA ASN A 213 -4.11 6.62 -16.54
C ASN A 213 -3.88 5.69 -17.73
N VAL A 214 -3.57 4.42 -17.48
CA VAL A 214 -3.47 3.41 -18.54
C VAL A 214 -4.87 2.94 -18.91
N VAL A 215 -5.24 3.14 -20.18
CA VAL A 215 -6.56 2.81 -20.72
C VAL A 215 -6.44 1.96 -21.99
N GLU A 216 -7.48 1.22 -22.32
CA GLU A 216 -7.59 0.55 -23.61
C GLU A 216 -8.18 1.51 -24.67
N GLU A 217 -7.41 1.80 -25.72
CA GLU A 217 -7.83 2.64 -26.85
C GLU A 217 -7.48 1.94 -28.17
N GLY A 218 -8.51 1.61 -28.97
CA GLY A 218 -8.31 0.94 -30.26
C GLY A 218 -7.73 -0.48 -30.18
N GLY A 219 -8.03 -1.22 -29.10
CA GLY A 219 -7.53 -2.58 -28.88
C GLY A 219 -6.05 -2.64 -28.45
N ARG A 220 -5.47 -1.50 -28.07
CA ARG A 220 -4.14 -1.40 -27.48
C ARG A 220 -4.22 -0.64 -26.17
N ARG A 221 -3.38 -1.02 -25.21
CA ARG A 221 -3.23 -0.30 -23.95
C ARG A 221 -2.28 0.87 -24.14
N VAL A 222 -2.72 2.05 -23.75
CA VAL A 222 -1.97 3.31 -23.89
C VAL A 222 -2.05 4.10 -22.59
N LEU A 223 -1.01 4.86 -22.28
CA LEU A 223 -1.05 5.86 -21.22
C LEU A 223 -1.80 7.09 -21.71
N LYS A 224 -2.99 7.38 -21.18
CA LYS A 224 -3.67 8.64 -21.46
C LYS A 224 -3.10 9.71 -20.51
N ALA A 225 -2.19 10.52 -21.02
CA ALA A 225 -1.51 11.53 -20.22
C ALA A 225 -2.45 12.70 -19.89
N GLU A 226 -2.45 13.07 -18.63
CA GLU A 226 -3.15 14.23 -18.06
C GLU A 226 -2.17 15.38 -17.84
N GLU A 227 -0.93 15.05 -17.49
CA GLU A 227 0.18 16.00 -17.37
C GLU A 227 1.37 15.54 -18.23
N VAL A 228 2.03 16.50 -18.88
CA VAL A 228 3.19 16.27 -19.73
C VAL A 228 4.24 17.34 -19.43
N GLU A 229 5.45 16.91 -19.09
CA GLU A 229 6.57 17.80 -18.78
C GLU A 229 7.78 17.43 -19.63
N GLU A 230 8.34 18.40 -20.35
CA GLU A 230 9.60 18.22 -21.06
C GLU A 230 10.76 18.10 -20.05
N LYS A 231 11.56 17.02 -20.17
CA LYS A 231 12.76 16.90 -19.36
C LYS A 231 13.94 17.51 -20.11
N PRO A 232 14.67 18.47 -19.52
CA PRO A 232 15.82 19.07 -20.17
C PRO A 232 16.84 17.98 -20.49
N ARG A 233 17.38 18.04 -21.71
CA ARG A 233 18.47 17.17 -22.18
C ARG A 233 19.58 17.21 -21.13
N GLN A 234 19.85 16.09 -20.44
CA GLN A 234 21.02 16.03 -19.57
C GLN A 234 22.24 16.31 -20.45
N ALA A 235 22.89 17.44 -20.20
CA ALA A 235 24.13 17.79 -20.88
C ALA A 235 25.12 16.66 -20.62
N ALA A 236 25.60 16.03 -21.69
CA ALA A 236 26.66 15.04 -21.61
C ALA A 236 27.82 15.67 -20.82
N THR A 237 28.10 15.13 -19.64
CA THR A 237 29.31 15.49 -18.91
C THR A 237 30.46 14.91 -19.73
N VAL A 238 31.22 15.81 -20.36
CA VAL A 238 32.42 15.50 -21.18
C VAL A 238 33.54 15.01 -20.28
#